data_AF-A0A0C3HKV2-F1
#
_entry.id   AF-A0A0C3HKV2-F1
#
_cell.length_a   1.000
_cell.length_b   1.000
_cell.length_c   1.000
_cell.angle_alpha   90.00
_cell.angle_beta   90.00
_cell.angle_gamma   90.00
#
_symmetry.space_group_name_H-M   'P 1'
#
loop_
_entity.id
_entity.type
_entity.pdbx_description
1 polymer ?
#
loop_
_entity_poly.entity_id
_entity_poly.type
_entity_poly.pdbx_seq_one_letter_code
_entity_poly.pdbx_strand_id
1 'polypeptide(L)'
;MATPVTAVIASINPFPNDVRIAFQSYVQGPGYINRERVPYEKWNRIHVHLDTPDLKPDNATDSRLKYRAHTEFQLVNNKLFRRPDSMFLNLRYTVPESEVFDTIANEHLQLLHAGQIKTWAAVQQKYYGISRQEVTFVLKLCKNCALDRPAATKAPLVLIISRRAWERVQIDLIDMRHEPSGQFKWILHIKDHFSKYTQFYPLKSKQCCQQF
;
A
#
# COMPACT_ATOMS: atom_id res chain seq x y z
N MET A 1 3.68 -29.80 -0.61
CA MET A 1 3.32 -29.47 0.79
C MET A 1 3.69 -28.00 0.99
N ALA A 2 2.68 -27.13 1.08
CA ALA A 2 2.90 -25.70 1.29
C ALA A 2 3.42 -25.47 2.72
N THR A 3 4.37 -24.53 2.86
CA THR A 3 5.00 -24.17 4.14
C THR A 3 3.99 -23.56 5.13
N PRO A 4 4.21 -23.66 6.46
CA PRO A 4 3.22 -23.25 7.47
C PRO A 4 2.92 -21.74 7.50
N VAL A 5 3.73 -20.93 6.82
CA VAL A 5 3.65 -19.47 6.86
C VAL A 5 2.49 -18.93 6.01
N THR A 6 2.12 -19.61 4.93
CA THR A 6 1.04 -19.16 4.04
C THR A 6 -0.35 -19.34 4.64
N ALA A 7 -0.53 -20.19 5.65
CA ALA A 7 -1.83 -20.43 6.29
C ALA A 7 -2.21 -19.35 7.33
N VAL A 8 -1.25 -18.61 7.88
CA VAL A 8 -1.51 -17.60 8.94
C VAL A 8 -2.09 -16.30 8.36
N ILE A 9 -1.76 -15.99 7.10
CA ILE A 9 -2.13 -14.73 6.43
C ILE A 9 -3.65 -14.65 6.16
N ALA A 10 -4.35 -15.78 6.07
CA ALA A 10 -5.79 -15.82 5.80
C ALA A 10 -6.69 -15.42 6.99
N SER A 11 -6.13 -15.21 8.20
CA SER A 11 -6.90 -14.94 9.42
C SER A 11 -6.74 -13.53 10.00
N ILE A 12 -5.90 -12.69 9.39
CA ILE A 12 -5.64 -11.35 9.91
C ILE A 12 -6.76 -10.43 9.43
N ASN A 13 -7.52 -9.87 10.38
CA ASN A 13 -8.39 -8.73 10.09
C ASN A 13 -7.50 -7.57 9.60
N PRO A 14 -7.54 -7.18 8.31
CA PRO A 14 -6.61 -6.19 7.78
C PRO A 14 -6.82 -4.79 8.37
N PHE A 15 -8.04 -4.54 8.87
CA PHE A 15 -8.50 -3.28 9.45
C PHE A 15 -9.24 -3.51 10.78
N PRO A 16 -8.49 -3.71 11.88
CA PRO A 16 -9.08 -3.80 13.21
C PRO A 16 -9.69 -2.45 13.66
N ASN A 17 -10.50 -2.49 14.72
CA ASN A 17 -11.30 -1.34 15.15
C ASN A 17 -10.44 -0.13 15.60
N ASP A 18 -9.23 -0.38 16.09
CA ASP A 18 -8.21 0.64 16.37
C ASP A 18 -7.91 1.51 15.13
N VAL A 19 -7.85 0.91 13.94
CA VAL A 19 -7.60 1.62 12.68
C VAL A 19 -8.78 2.52 12.31
N ARG A 20 -10.02 2.07 12.55
CA ARG A 20 -11.22 2.91 12.35
C ARG A 20 -11.21 4.10 13.30
N ILE A 21 -10.92 3.87 14.59
CA ILE A 21 -10.83 4.94 15.60
C ILE A 21 -9.75 5.94 15.20
N ALA A 22 -8.56 5.46 14.81
CA ALA A 22 -7.47 6.31 14.35
C ALA A 22 -7.86 7.15 13.12
N PHE A 23 -8.63 6.59 12.18
CA PHE A 23 -9.15 7.32 11.04
C PHE A 23 -10.16 8.41 11.45
N GLN A 24 -11.08 8.10 12.37
CA GLN A 24 -12.03 9.08 12.90
C GLN A 24 -11.31 10.24 13.59
N SER A 25 -10.33 9.94 14.45
CA SER A 25 -9.50 10.97 15.09
C SER A 25 -8.72 11.80 14.08
N TYR A 26 -8.26 11.19 12.98
CA TYR A 26 -7.60 11.91 11.90
C TYR A 26 -8.54 12.89 11.19
N VAL A 27 -9.76 12.48 10.84
CA VAL A 27 -10.75 13.32 10.15
C VAL A 27 -11.25 14.46 11.06
N GLN A 28 -11.37 14.22 12.36
CA GLN A 28 -11.78 15.25 13.34
C GLN A 28 -10.62 16.14 13.81
N GLY A 29 -9.40 15.89 13.36
CA GLY A 29 -8.21 16.61 13.79
C GLY A 29 -8.16 18.06 13.29
N PRO A 30 -7.52 18.98 14.04
CA PRO A 30 -7.48 20.41 13.73
C PRO A 30 -6.72 20.79 12.44
N GLY A 31 -6.04 19.83 11.81
CA GLY A 31 -5.32 20.01 10.54
C GLY A 31 -5.96 19.31 9.34
N TYR A 32 -7.08 18.61 9.53
CA TYR A 32 -7.76 17.90 8.45
C TYR A 32 -8.56 18.87 7.58
N ILE A 33 -8.33 18.84 6.28
CA ILE A 33 -9.05 19.65 5.31
C ILE A 33 -9.42 18.77 4.12
N ASN A 34 -10.72 18.58 3.90
CA ASN A 34 -11.25 17.97 2.69
C ASN A 34 -12.36 18.86 2.10
N ARG A 35 -12.05 19.52 0.98
CA ARG A 35 -12.97 20.43 0.30
C ARG A 35 -14.05 19.71 -0.52
N GLU A 36 -13.82 18.45 -0.84
CA GLU A 36 -14.75 17.62 -1.63
C GLU A 36 -15.78 16.91 -0.76
N ARG A 37 -15.49 16.76 0.54
CA ARG A 37 -16.42 16.21 1.53
C ARG A 37 -17.69 17.07 1.56
N VAL A 38 -18.85 16.43 1.42
CA VAL A 38 -20.14 17.08 1.64
C VAL A 38 -20.53 16.85 3.10
N PRO A 39 -20.53 17.89 3.96
CA PRO A 39 -20.97 17.76 5.35
C PRO A 39 -22.44 17.33 5.42
N TYR A 40 -22.80 16.65 6.50
CA TYR A 40 -24.15 16.09 6.67
C TYR A 40 -25.27 17.13 6.51
N GLU A 41 -25.11 18.33 7.06
CA GLU A 41 -26.10 19.41 6.93
C GLU A 41 -26.33 19.81 5.46
N LYS A 42 -25.23 19.95 4.70
CA LYS A 42 -25.32 20.25 3.26
C LYS A 42 -25.88 19.08 2.48
N TRP A 43 -25.51 17.85 2.84
CA TRP A 43 -26.03 16.63 2.24
C TRP A 43 -27.55 16.55 2.40
N ASN A 44 -28.05 16.75 3.63
CA ASN A 44 -29.48 16.75 3.92
C ASN A 44 -30.22 17.84 3.15
N ARG A 45 -29.64 19.05 3.09
CA ARG A 45 -30.24 20.15 2.34
C ARG A 45 -30.24 19.92 0.83
N ILE A 46 -29.20 19.29 0.27
CA ILE A 46 -29.17 18.85 -1.13
C ILE A 46 -30.28 17.84 -1.41
N HIS A 47 -30.47 16.87 -0.51
CA HIS A 47 -31.56 15.90 -0.62
C HIS A 47 -32.93 16.60 -0.68
N VAL A 48 -33.20 17.51 0.26
CA VAL A 48 -34.47 18.27 0.29
C VAL A 48 -34.71 19.02 -1.03
N HIS A 49 -33.69 19.70 -1.57
CA HIS A 49 -33.82 20.43 -2.84
C HIS A 49 -34.03 19.50 -4.05
N LEU A 50 -33.46 18.31 -4.03
CA LEU A 50 -33.63 17.32 -5.11
C LEU A 50 -34.98 16.59 -5.02
N ASP A 51 -35.48 16.31 -3.82
CA ASP A 51 -36.77 15.67 -3.59
C ASP A 51 -37.95 16.63 -3.75
N THR A 52 -37.76 17.93 -3.41
CA THR A 52 -38.78 18.97 -3.52
C THR A 52 -38.27 20.17 -4.35
N PRO A 53 -38.31 20.09 -5.70
CA PRO A 53 -37.73 21.11 -6.58
C PRO A 53 -38.38 22.50 -6.45
N ASP A 54 -39.66 22.56 -6.06
CA ASP A 54 -40.40 23.82 -5.94
C ASP A 54 -40.17 24.56 -4.62
N LEU A 55 -39.42 23.96 -3.69
CA LEU A 55 -39.11 24.58 -2.41
C LEU A 55 -38.32 25.88 -2.62
N LYS A 56 -38.81 26.99 -2.07
CA LYS A 56 -38.11 28.27 -2.13
C LYS A 56 -36.89 28.25 -1.19
N PRO A 57 -35.73 28.76 -1.64
CA PRO A 57 -34.56 28.80 -0.78
C PRO A 57 -34.73 29.82 0.35
N ASP A 58 -34.21 29.50 1.53
CA ASP A 58 -34.40 30.33 2.73
C ASP A 58 -33.56 31.63 2.68
N ASN A 59 -32.38 31.55 2.06
CA ASN A 59 -31.43 32.66 1.94
C ASN A 59 -30.55 32.52 0.69
N ALA A 60 -29.69 33.50 0.44
CA ALA A 60 -28.79 33.49 -0.72
C ALA A 60 -27.81 32.30 -0.74
N THR A 61 -27.36 31.82 0.43
CA THR A 61 -26.48 30.65 0.54
C THR A 61 -27.22 29.37 0.13
N ASP A 62 -28.45 29.22 0.60
CA ASP A 62 -29.32 28.09 0.28
C ASP A 62 -29.74 28.10 -1.20
N SER A 63 -29.96 29.28 -1.79
CA SER A 63 -30.22 29.43 -3.22
C SER A 63 -29.04 28.93 -4.08
N ARG A 64 -27.80 29.30 -3.70
CA ARG A 64 -26.58 28.77 -4.36
C ARG A 64 -26.46 27.26 -4.18
N LEU A 65 -26.80 26.74 -3.00
CA LEU A 65 -26.78 25.30 -2.73
C LEU A 65 -27.82 24.55 -3.56
N LYS A 66 -29.04 25.08 -3.71
CA LYS A 66 -30.09 24.55 -4.57
C LYS A 66 -29.63 24.47 -6.02
N TYR A 67 -29.06 25.56 -6.55
CA TYR A 67 -28.51 25.55 -7.91
C TYR A 67 -27.42 24.49 -8.07
N ARG A 68 -26.50 24.40 -7.12
CA ARG A 68 -25.42 23.39 -7.09
C ARG A 68 -25.97 21.96 -7.01
N ALA A 69 -27.02 21.73 -6.21
CA ALA A 69 -27.67 20.43 -6.07
C ALA A 69 -28.18 19.93 -7.43
N HIS A 70 -28.94 20.75 -8.16
CA HIS A 70 -29.51 20.35 -9.45
C HIS A 70 -28.49 20.27 -10.59
N THR A 71 -27.46 21.10 -10.57
CA THR A 71 -26.44 21.11 -11.64
C THR A 71 -25.42 20.00 -11.47
N GLU A 72 -25.03 19.69 -10.23
CA GLU A 72 -23.90 18.83 -9.97
C GLU A 72 -24.25 17.46 -9.39
N PHE A 73 -25.46 17.30 -8.84
CA PHE A 73 -25.87 16.07 -8.17
C PHE A 73 -27.17 15.51 -8.72
N GLN A 74 -27.41 14.23 -8.42
CA GLN A 74 -28.67 13.55 -8.69
C GLN A 74 -28.91 12.47 -7.64
N LEU A 75 -30.18 12.17 -7.38
CA LEU A 75 -30.58 11.08 -6.51
C LEU A 75 -30.86 9.83 -7.33
N VAL A 76 -30.29 8.71 -6.90
CA VAL A 76 -30.56 7.37 -7.46
C VAL A 76 -30.78 6.42 -6.29
N ASN A 77 -31.97 5.85 -6.16
CA ASN A 77 -32.34 4.94 -5.06
C ASN A 77 -32.04 5.54 -3.67
N ASN A 78 -32.46 6.79 -3.44
CA ASN A 78 -32.19 7.57 -2.21
C ASN A 78 -30.71 7.78 -1.87
N LYS A 79 -29.79 7.51 -2.80
CA LYS A 79 -28.36 7.79 -2.65
C LYS A 79 -27.97 8.97 -3.52
N LEU A 80 -27.09 9.81 -2.97
CA LEU A 80 -26.58 10.99 -3.67
C LEU A 80 -25.43 10.62 -4.60
N PHE A 81 -25.57 10.95 -5.88
CA PHE A 81 -24.54 10.79 -6.88
C PHE A 81 -24.11 12.14 -7.44
N ARG A 82 -22.80 12.30 -7.63
CA ARG A 82 -22.19 13.38 -8.41
C ARG A 82 -22.40 13.07 -9.89
N ARG A 83 -22.96 14.04 -10.63
CA ARG A 83 -23.14 13.96 -12.07
C ARG A 83 -21.80 13.89 -12.81
N PRO A 84 -21.77 13.31 -14.02
CA PRO A 84 -20.59 13.33 -14.86
C PRO A 84 -20.08 14.74 -15.13
N ASP A 85 -18.77 14.87 -15.24
CA ASP A 85 -18.07 16.08 -15.63
C ASP A 85 -17.01 15.76 -16.71
N SER A 86 -16.25 16.77 -17.15
CA SER A 86 -15.23 16.57 -18.19
C SER A 86 -14.09 15.64 -17.78
N MET A 87 -13.85 15.46 -16.48
CA MET A 87 -12.82 14.57 -15.94
C MET A 87 -13.38 13.17 -15.64
N PHE A 88 -14.65 13.07 -15.26
CA PHE A 88 -15.30 11.82 -14.85
C PHE A 88 -16.60 11.64 -15.61
N LEU A 89 -16.58 10.77 -16.62
CA LEU A 89 -17.71 10.53 -17.52
C LEU A 89 -18.86 9.72 -16.88
N ASN A 90 -18.60 9.10 -15.73
CA ASN A 90 -19.57 8.27 -15.02
C ASN A 90 -20.08 8.96 -13.75
N LEU A 91 -21.27 8.54 -13.31
CA LEU A 91 -21.81 8.93 -12.01
C LEU A 91 -20.93 8.41 -10.89
N ARG A 92 -20.69 9.25 -9.88
CA ARG A 92 -19.89 8.89 -8.71
C ARG A 92 -20.71 8.97 -7.44
N TYR A 93 -20.69 7.92 -6.63
CA TYR A 93 -21.42 7.90 -5.37
C TYR A 93 -20.80 8.92 -4.41
N THR A 94 -21.60 9.84 -3.87
CA THR A 94 -21.15 10.82 -2.87
C THR A 94 -21.17 10.16 -1.50
N VAL A 95 -19.99 9.82 -0.99
CA VAL A 95 -19.85 8.98 0.20
C VAL A 95 -20.05 9.82 1.46
N PRO A 96 -21.01 9.47 2.33
CA PRO A 96 -21.14 10.09 3.66
C PRO A 96 -19.91 9.81 4.52
N GLU A 97 -19.55 10.73 5.41
CA GLU A 97 -18.36 10.60 6.27
C GLU A 97 -18.28 9.26 7.02
N SER A 98 -19.43 8.78 7.51
CA SER A 98 -19.55 7.51 8.23
C SER A 98 -19.13 6.28 7.41
N GLU A 99 -19.29 6.34 6.08
CA GLU A 99 -19.03 5.23 5.16
C GLU A 99 -17.65 5.31 4.49
N VAL A 100 -16.92 6.42 4.65
CA VAL A 100 -15.65 6.66 3.94
C VAL A 100 -14.63 5.58 4.27
N PHE A 101 -14.46 5.26 5.55
CA PHE A 101 -13.50 4.24 5.97
C PHE A 101 -13.79 2.89 5.33
N ASP A 102 -15.05 2.44 5.43
CA ASP A 102 -15.49 1.16 4.89
C ASP A 102 -15.37 1.11 3.38
N THR A 103 -15.68 2.21 2.69
CA THR A 103 -15.55 2.30 1.24
C THR A 103 -14.09 2.14 0.80
N ILE A 104 -13.16 2.84 1.46
CA ILE A 104 -11.72 2.74 1.17
C ILE A 104 -11.20 1.33 1.49
N ALA A 105 -11.56 0.80 2.65
CA ALA A 105 -11.13 -0.54 3.09
C ALA A 105 -11.63 -1.61 2.11
N ASN A 106 -12.91 -1.58 1.74
CA ASN A 106 -13.51 -2.53 0.81
C ASN A 106 -12.87 -2.45 -0.58
N GLU A 107 -12.65 -1.26 -1.14
CA GLU A 107 -11.96 -1.12 -2.43
C GLU A 107 -10.51 -1.63 -2.37
N HIS A 108 -9.80 -1.37 -1.28
CA HIS A 108 -8.44 -1.90 -1.09
C HIS A 108 -8.42 -3.43 -1.05
N LEU A 109 -9.40 -4.06 -0.39
CA LEU A 109 -9.53 -5.51 -0.32
C LEU A 109 -9.96 -6.12 -1.66
N GLN A 110 -10.91 -5.50 -2.36
CA GLN A 110 -11.35 -5.93 -3.70
C GLN A 110 -10.22 -5.87 -4.73
N LEU A 111 -9.31 -4.90 -4.59
CA LEU A 111 -8.12 -4.77 -5.43
C LEU A 111 -6.95 -5.64 -4.96
N LEU A 112 -7.19 -6.62 -4.08
CA LEU A 112 -6.19 -7.56 -3.57
C LEU A 112 -4.97 -6.84 -2.97
N HIS A 113 -5.22 -5.90 -2.07
CA HIS A 113 -4.18 -5.12 -1.40
C HIS A 113 -3.32 -4.25 -2.35
N ALA A 114 -3.90 -3.75 -3.43
CA ALA A 114 -3.20 -2.86 -4.36
C ALA A 114 -2.62 -1.61 -3.66
N GLY A 115 -1.50 -1.14 -4.19
CA GLY A 115 -0.82 0.06 -3.70
C GLY A 115 -1.67 1.34 -3.77
N GLN A 116 -1.20 2.39 -3.09
CA GLN A 116 -1.94 3.65 -2.91
C GLN A 116 -2.37 4.31 -4.21
N ILE A 117 -1.50 4.31 -5.24
CA ILE A 117 -1.78 4.96 -6.53
C ILE A 117 -2.95 4.26 -7.24
N LYS A 118 -2.93 2.93 -7.29
CA LYS A 118 -3.98 2.13 -7.94
C LYS A 118 -5.30 2.21 -7.18
N THR A 119 -5.25 2.10 -5.86
CA THR A 119 -6.44 2.21 -5.01
C THR A 119 -7.07 3.61 -5.12
N TRP A 120 -6.26 4.67 -5.11
CA TRP A 120 -6.76 6.03 -5.31
C TRP A 120 -7.42 6.21 -6.69
N ALA A 121 -6.79 5.70 -7.75
CA ALA A 121 -7.36 5.78 -9.10
C ALA A 121 -8.73 5.10 -9.18
N ALA A 122 -8.89 3.93 -8.56
CA ALA A 122 -10.18 3.24 -8.50
C ALA A 122 -11.22 4.00 -7.67
N VAL A 123 -10.82 4.50 -6.50
CA VAL A 123 -11.70 5.26 -5.60
C VAL A 123 -12.20 6.54 -6.27
N GLN A 124 -11.32 7.33 -6.88
CA GLN A 124 -11.66 8.61 -7.50
C GLN A 124 -12.63 8.46 -8.69
N GLN A 125 -12.56 7.32 -9.39
CA GLN A 125 -13.43 7.02 -10.53
C GLN A 125 -14.85 6.64 -10.11
N LYS A 126 -15.03 6.03 -8.93
CA LYS A 126 -16.34 5.52 -8.45
C LYS A 126 -17.00 6.43 -7.41
N TYR A 127 -16.22 7.16 -6.63
CA TYR A 127 -16.68 7.86 -5.44
C TYR A 127 -16.31 9.34 -5.48
N TYR A 128 -17.18 10.16 -4.92
CA TYR A 128 -16.97 11.59 -4.70
C TYR A 128 -16.93 11.89 -3.20
N GLY A 129 -16.08 12.84 -2.82
CA GLY A 129 -15.93 13.28 -1.43
C GLY A 129 -14.84 12.56 -0.63
N ILE A 130 -14.16 11.57 -1.21
CA ILE A 130 -12.99 10.90 -0.60
C ILE A 130 -11.71 11.56 -1.12
N SER A 131 -10.81 11.94 -0.23
CA SER A 131 -9.53 12.53 -0.59
C SER A 131 -8.41 11.49 -0.73
N ARG A 132 -7.39 11.81 -1.53
CA ARG A 132 -6.18 10.99 -1.67
C ARG A 132 -5.45 10.78 -0.33
N GLN A 133 -5.51 11.77 0.56
CA GLN A 133 -4.87 11.71 1.88
C GLN A 133 -5.51 10.64 2.77
N GLU A 134 -6.84 10.53 2.74
CA GLU A 134 -7.58 9.51 3.49
C GLU A 134 -7.28 8.10 2.97
N VAL A 135 -7.27 7.90 1.66
CA VAL A 135 -6.85 6.62 1.07
C VAL A 135 -5.43 6.26 1.51
N THR A 136 -4.52 7.23 1.46
CA THR A 136 -3.14 7.03 1.90
C THR A 136 -3.06 6.66 3.38
N PHE A 137 -3.84 7.33 4.23
CA PHE A 137 -3.89 7.09 5.67
C PHE A 137 -4.37 5.66 5.98
N VAL A 138 -5.52 5.25 5.43
CA VAL A 138 -6.09 3.92 5.67
C VAL A 138 -5.14 2.83 5.20
N LEU A 139 -4.62 2.93 3.96
CA LEU A 139 -3.71 1.92 3.40
C LEU A 139 -2.37 1.82 4.16
N LYS A 140 -1.90 2.91 4.76
CA LYS A 140 -0.69 2.88 5.59
C LYS A 140 -0.86 1.97 6.81
N LEU A 141 -2.07 1.90 7.35
CA LEU A 141 -2.43 1.15 8.56
C LEU A 141 -2.94 -0.27 8.28
N CYS A 142 -3.07 -0.67 7.01
CA CYS A 142 -3.42 -2.04 6.64
C CYS A 142 -2.37 -3.04 7.18
N LYS A 143 -2.81 -3.98 8.02
CA LYS A 143 -1.91 -4.94 8.70
C LYS A 143 -1.23 -5.90 7.71
N ASN A 144 -1.97 -6.40 6.72
CA ASN A 144 -1.42 -7.29 5.68
C ASN A 144 -0.31 -6.58 4.89
N CYS A 145 -0.58 -5.36 4.41
CA CYS A 145 0.42 -4.59 3.70
C CYS A 145 1.61 -4.20 4.57
N ALA A 146 1.44 -4.07 5.89
CA ALA A 146 2.54 -3.77 6.79
C ALA A 146 3.49 -4.96 6.97
N LEU A 147 2.97 -6.19 6.95
CA LEU A 147 3.77 -7.43 7.04
C LEU A 147 4.56 -7.71 5.76
N ASP A 148 3.96 -7.44 4.60
CA ASP A 148 4.58 -7.67 3.29
C ASP A 148 5.54 -6.55 2.86
N ARG A 149 5.68 -5.48 3.65
CA ARG A 149 6.63 -4.40 3.34
C ARG A 149 8.06 -4.93 3.47
N PRO A 150 8.89 -4.85 2.41
CA PRO A 150 10.31 -5.14 2.53
C PRO A 150 10.91 -4.24 3.60
N ALA A 151 11.73 -4.81 4.49
CA ALA A 151 12.44 -4.03 5.49
C ALA A 151 13.24 -2.92 4.79
N ALA A 152 12.82 -1.66 5.00
CA ALA A 152 13.47 -0.50 4.40
C ALA A 152 14.91 -0.33 4.92
N THR A 153 15.16 -0.82 6.13
CA THR A 153 16.47 -0.76 6.77
C THR A 153 17.30 -1.97 6.33
N LYS A 154 18.02 -1.81 5.23
CA LYS A 154 19.21 -2.66 5.02
C LYS A 154 20.18 -2.35 6.16
N ALA A 155 20.72 -3.38 6.81
CA ALA A 155 21.79 -3.18 7.77
C ALA A 155 22.91 -2.35 7.11
N PRO A 156 23.52 -1.38 7.82
CA PRO A 156 24.59 -0.59 7.25
C PRO A 156 25.71 -1.52 6.77
N LEU A 157 26.24 -1.26 5.58
CA LEU A 157 27.37 -2.00 5.04
C LEU A 157 28.59 -1.70 5.91
N VAL A 158 28.96 -2.63 6.78
CA VAL A 158 30.19 -2.54 7.59
C VAL A 158 31.35 -3.07 6.76
N LEU A 159 32.39 -2.25 6.62
CA LEU A 159 33.64 -2.67 5.97
C LEU A 159 34.30 -3.80 6.76
N ILE A 160 34.74 -4.84 6.04
CA ILE A 160 35.60 -5.89 6.61
C ILE A 160 37.04 -5.34 6.67
N ILE A 161 37.52 -5.06 7.87
CA ILE A 161 38.89 -4.56 8.11
C ILE A 161 39.78 -5.74 8.53
N SER A 162 40.97 -5.84 7.93
CA SER A 162 42.05 -6.77 8.30
C SER A 162 43.33 -5.94 8.40
N ARG A 163 44.09 -6.07 9.48
CA ARG A 163 45.32 -5.30 9.77
C ARG A 163 46.59 -6.07 9.47
N ARG A 164 46.53 -7.41 9.41
CA ARG A 164 47.67 -8.29 9.15
C ARG A 164 47.30 -9.37 8.14
N ALA A 165 48.32 -9.89 7.45
CA ALA A 165 48.16 -11.05 6.58
C ALA A 165 47.67 -12.25 7.40
N TRP A 166 46.75 -13.03 6.82
CA TRP A 166 46.15 -14.23 7.41
C TRP A 166 45.30 -13.99 8.67
N GLU A 167 45.04 -12.73 9.04
CA GLU A 167 44.14 -12.40 10.15
C GLU A 167 42.68 -12.73 9.80
N ARG A 168 42.29 -12.55 8.53
CA ARG A 168 40.96 -12.89 8.04
C ARG A 168 41.02 -13.38 6.60
N VAL A 169 40.46 -14.56 6.37
CA VAL A 169 40.33 -15.14 5.04
C VAL A 169 38.85 -15.25 4.65
N GLN A 170 38.58 -15.04 3.37
CA GLN A 170 37.32 -15.39 2.73
C GLN A 170 37.52 -16.71 2.00
N ILE A 171 36.69 -17.69 2.31
CA ILE A 171 36.72 -19.02 1.71
C ILE A 171 35.41 -19.23 0.98
N ASP A 172 35.49 -19.31 -0.34
CA ASP A 172 34.35 -19.53 -1.22
C ASP A 172 34.50 -20.84 -1.99
N LEU A 173 33.37 -21.42 -2.39
CA LEU A 173 33.33 -22.59 -3.24
C LEU A 173 32.64 -22.23 -4.56
N ILE A 174 33.36 -22.39 -5.66
CA ILE A 174 32.87 -22.15 -7.02
C ILE A 174 32.37 -23.48 -7.59
N ASP A 175 31.14 -23.46 -8.13
CA ASP A 175 30.48 -24.62 -8.73
C ASP A 175 30.87 -24.77 -10.21
N MET A 176 31.57 -25.85 -10.54
CA MET A 176 32.00 -26.17 -11.90
C MET A 176 31.31 -27.43 -12.44
N ARG A 177 30.16 -27.84 -11.88
CA ARG A 177 29.47 -29.08 -12.31
C ARG A 177 28.98 -29.07 -13.75
N HIS A 178 28.70 -27.89 -14.31
CA HIS A 178 28.24 -27.76 -15.69
C HIS A 178 29.37 -27.84 -16.72
N GLU A 179 30.60 -27.57 -16.30
CA GLU A 179 31.80 -27.65 -17.14
C GLU A 179 33.00 -28.14 -16.30
N PRO A 180 33.00 -29.43 -15.90
CA PRO A 180 34.03 -29.96 -15.01
C PRO A 180 35.33 -30.25 -15.76
N SER A 181 36.46 -30.06 -15.07
CA SER A 181 37.76 -30.52 -15.56
C SER A 181 38.03 -31.93 -15.03
N GLY A 182 37.67 -32.95 -15.83
CA GLY A 182 37.76 -34.35 -15.45
C GLY A 182 36.90 -34.67 -14.20
N GLN A 183 37.55 -35.13 -13.14
CA GLN A 183 36.89 -35.46 -11.87
C GLN A 183 36.63 -34.25 -10.95
N PHE A 184 37.17 -33.07 -11.29
CA PHE A 184 37.08 -31.87 -10.47
C PHE A 184 35.85 -31.05 -10.86
N LYS A 185 34.91 -30.94 -9.91
CA LYS A 185 33.59 -30.33 -10.09
C LYS A 185 33.43 -29.02 -9.30
N TRP A 186 34.43 -28.67 -8.50
CA TRP A 186 34.39 -27.54 -7.59
C TRP A 186 35.78 -26.90 -7.53
N ILE A 187 35.82 -25.60 -7.26
CA ILE A 187 37.07 -24.89 -6.97
C ILE A 187 36.92 -24.23 -5.61
N LEU A 188 37.83 -24.55 -4.69
CA LEU A 188 37.97 -23.85 -3.41
C LEU A 188 38.81 -22.60 -3.63
N HIS A 189 38.22 -21.44 -3.37
CA HIS A 189 38.85 -20.14 -3.48
C HIS A 189 39.11 -19.60 -2.08
N ILE A 190 40.38 -19.48 -1.72
CA ILE A 190 40.80 -18.91 -0.42
C ILE A 190 41.47 -17.57 -0.70
N LYS A 191 40.94 -16.50 -0.12
CA LYS A 191 41.47 -15.15 -0.28
C LYS A 191 41.77 -14.53 1.06
N ASP A 192 43.00 -14.10 1.26
CA ASP A 192 43.38 -13.27 2.40
C ASP A 192 42.84 -11.84 2.24
N HIS A 193 42.17 -11.32 3.26
CA HIS A 193 41.58 -9.98 3.21
C HIS A 193 42.63 -8.87 3.20
N PHE A 194 43.78 -9.07 3.83
CA PHE A 194 44.82 -8.03 3.95
C PHE A 194 45.67 -7.93 2.69
N SER A 195 46.40 -8.99 2.35
CA SER A 195 47.32 -9.04 1.21
C SER A 195 46.61 -9.17 -0.14
N LYS A 196 45.33 -9.54 -0.15
CA LYS A 196 44.56 -9.96 -1.34
C LYS A 196 45.13 -11.19 -2.04
N TYR A 197 46.12 -11.85 -1.43
CA TYR A 197 46.67 -13.10 -1.92
C TYR A 197 45.56 -14.16 -1.99
N THR A 198 45.54 -14.90 -3.08
CA THR A 198 44.44 -15.80 -3.43
C THR A 198 45.00 -17.15 -3.85
N GLN A 199 44.41 -18.22 -3.35
CA GLN A 199 44.72 -19.60 -3.69
C GLN A 199 43.47 -20.28 -4.24
N PHE A 200 43.68 -21.14 -5.24
CA PHE A 200 42.63 -21.96 -5.84
C PHE A 200 43.01 -23.43 -5.73
N TYR A 201 42.07 -24.24 -5.25
CA TYR A 201 42.25 -25.69 -5.18
C TYR A 201 41.12 -26.41 -5.91
N PRO A 202 41.44 -27.28 -6.89
CA PRO A 202 40.42 -28.07 -7.57
C PRO A 202 39.95 -29.19 -6.64
N LEU A 203 38.62 -29.33 -6.49
CA LEU A 203 37.99 -30.31 -5.61
C LEU A 203 37.07 -31.25 -6.37
N LYS A 204 37.03 -32.52 -5.95
CA LYS A 204 36.16 -33.55 -6.55
C LYS A 204 34.76 -33.55 -5.93
N SER A 205 34.65 -33.09 -4.69
CA SER A 205 33.40 -33.09 -3.92
C SER A 205 33.33 -31.90 -2.96
N LYS A 206 32.15 -31.68 -2.36
CA LYS A 206 31.92 -30.65 -1.33
C LYS A 206 32.37 -31.06 0.08
N GLN A 207 32.89 -32.27 0.25
CA GLN A 207 33.13 -32.83 1.58
C GLN A 207 34.33 -32.16 2.24
N CYS A 208 34.22 -31.93 3.55
CA CYS A 208 35.26 -31.27 4.36
C CYS A 208 36.56 -32.10 4.44
N CYS A 209 36.47 -33.43 4.32
CA CYS A 209 37.61 -34.34 4.46
C CYS A 209 38.27 -34.71 3.13
N GLN A 210 38.48 -33.75 2.22
CA GLN A 210 39.35 -33.99 1.07
C GLN A 210 40.81 -33.71 1.47
N GLN A 211 41.64 -34.76 1.46
CA GLN A 211 43.08 -34.62 1.57
C GLN A 211 43.62 -34.03 0.26
N PHE A 212 44.40 -32.96 0.39
CA PHE A 212 45.08 -32.26 -0.71
C PHE A 212 46.40 -32.92 -1.06
#